data_AF-A0A7R9PEF6-F1
#
_entry.id   AF-A0A7R9PEF6-F1
#
_cell.length_a   1.000
_cell.length_b   1.000
_cell.length_c   1.000
_cell.angle_alpha   90.00
_cell.angle_beta   90.00
_cell.angle_gamma   90.00
#
_symmetry.space_group_name_H-M   'P 1'
#
loop_
_entity.id
_entity.type
_entity.pdbx_description
1 polymer ?
#
loop_
_entity_poly.entity_id
_entity_poly.type
_entity_poly.pdbx_seq_one_letter_code
_entity_poly.pdbx_strand_id
1 'polypeptide(L)' 'IIFHGTDRDSLHNHLSPKCLPECYGGTLEIARITGPQWLQLLILLDKEYEVINSYGYKNKKQLKN' A
#
# COMPACT_ATOMS: atom_id res chain seq x y z
N ILE A 1 6.53 -16.39 -1.35
CA ILE A 1 5.45 -15.96 -0.43
C ILE A 1 5.65 -16.75 0.86
N ILE A 2 5.74 -16.10 2.02
CA ILE A 2 5.99 -16.75 3.31
C ILE A 2 4.69 -16.64 4.13
N PHE A 3 4.21 -17.76 4.66
CA PHE A 3 2.99 -17.81 5.45
C PHE A 3 3.34 -18.01 6.93
N HIS A 4 3.13 -16.97 7.73
CA HIS A 4 3.47 -16.96 9.16
C HIS A 4 2.35 -17.48 10.07
N GLY A 5 1.12 -17.60 9.55
CA GLY A 5 -0.04 -18.04 10.34
C GLY A 5 -0.25 -17.17 11.58
N THR A 6 -0.19 -17.77 12.75
CA THR A 6 -0.26 -17.08 14.05
C THR A 6 1.10 -16.82 14.69
N ASP A 7 2.19 -17.30 14.10
CA ASP A 7 3.56 -17.12 14.60
C ASP A 7 4.09 -15.73 14.20
N ARG A 8 4.17 -14.83 15.18
CA ARG A 8 4.68 -13.47 14.98
C ARG A 8 6.19 -13.37 15.10
N ASP A 9 6.85 -14.34 15.73
CA ASP A 9 8.31 -14.35 15.82
C ASP A 9 8.92 -14.62 14.45
N SER A 10 8.33 -15.55 13.69
CA SER A 10 8.76 -15.81 12.31
C SER A 10 8.59 -14.60 11.38
N LEU A 11 7.62 -13.72 11.64
CA LEU A 11 7.45 -12.45 10.91
C LEU A 11 8.61 -11.49 11.19
N HIS A 12 9.09 -11.44 12.44
CA HIS A 12 10.17 -10.55 12.86
C HIS A 12 11.56 -10.95 12.33
N ASN A 13 11.71 -12.17 11.81
CA ASN A 13 12.90 -12.56 11.04
C ASN A 13 13.03 -11.78 9.72
N HIS A 14 11.94 -11.16 9.24
CA HIS A 14 11.91 -10.41 7.98
C HIS A 14 11.63 -8.92 8.18
N LEU A 15 10.95 -8.54 9.26
CA LEU A 15 10.57 -7.15 9.55
C LEU A 15 10.91 -6.76 10.98
N SER A 16 11.68 -5.68 11.12
CA SER A 16 12.01 -5.11 12.43
C SER A 16 10.74 -4.74 13.21
N PRO A 17 10.68 -5.03 14.53
CA PRO A 17 9.59 -4.58 15.39
C PRO A 17 9.32 -3.07 15.30
N LYS A 18 10.34 -2.25 15.01
CA LYS A 18 10.21 -0.78 14.88
C LYS A 18 9.37 -0.33 13.68
N CYS A 19 9.10 -1.24 12.73
CA CYS A 19 8.34 -0.95 11.52
C CYS A 19 6.88 -1.42 11.60
N LEU A 20 6.48 -2.06 12.70
CA LEU A 20 5.17 -2.68 12.86
C LEU A 20 4.45 -2.12 14.07
N PRO A 21 3.11 -1.99 14.02
CA PRO A 21 2.31 -1.67 15.20
C PRO A 21 2.28 -2.85 16.18
N GLU A 22 1.90 -2.56 17.42
CA GLU A 22 1.82 -3.52 18.52
C GLU A 22 0.96 -4.76 18.20
N CYS A 23 -0.13 -4.61 17.44
CA CYS A 23 -1.00 -5.74 17.09
C CYS A 23 -0.34 -6.79 16.18
N TYR A 24 0.88 -6.53 15.71
CA TYR A 24 1.73 -7.46 14.97
C TYR A 24 3.05 -7.76 15.69
N GLY A 25 3.19 -7.43 16.98
CA GLY A 25 4.40 -7.64 17.78
C GLY A 25 5.44 -6.53 17.68
N GLY A 26 5.08 -5.38 17.09
CA GLY A 26 6.00 -4.26 16.89
C GLY A 26 5.95 -3.16 17.97
N THR A 27 6.71 -2.10 17.73
CA THR A 27 6.91 -0.94 18.63
C THR A 27 6.59 0.39 17.93
N LEU A 28 6.07 0.36 16.70
CA LEU A 28 5.68 1.55 15.98
C LEU A 28 4.36 2.10 16.53
N GLU A 29 4.44 3.25 17.17
CA GLU A 29 3.26 3.99 17.65
C GLU A 29 2.60 4.72 16.48
N ILE A 30 1.69 4.04 15.80
CA ILE A 30 0.89 4.62 14.72
C ILE A 30 -0.59 4.27 14.89
N ALA A 31 -1.46 5.23 14.59
CA ALA A 31 -2.89 5.00 14.60
C ALA A 31 -3.26 3.95 13.55
N ARG A 32 -4.14 3.02 13.94
CA ARG A 32 -4.69 2.04 13.01
C ARG A 32 -5.62 2.74 12.01
N ILE A 33 -5.29 2.58 10.73
CA ILE A 33 -6.10 3.10 9.64
C ILE A 33 -7.18 2.07 9.29
N THR A 34 -8.43 2.50 9.30
CA THR A 34 -9.60 1.71 8.89
C THR A 34 -9.76 1.69 7.37
N GLY A 35 -10.55 0.74 6.86
CA GLY A 35 -10.85 0.66 5.42
C GLY A 35 -11.36 1.99 4.82
N PRO A 36 -12.35 2.67 5.43
CA PRO A 36 -12.83 3.96 4.94
C PRO A 36 -11.76 5.07 4.95
N GLN A 37 -10.86 5.09 5.93
CA GLN A 37 -9.76 6.05 5.97
C GLN A 37 -8.74 5.78 4.85
N TRP A 38 -8.44 4.51 4.55
CA TRP A 38 -7.66 4.14 3.38
C TRP A 38 -8.32 4.59 2.08
N LEU A 39 -9.62 4.40 1.93
CA LEU A 39 -10.36 4.87 0.75
C LEU A 39 -10.22 6.38 0.56
N GLN A 40 -10.35 7.18 1.63
CA GLN A 40 -10.16 8.63 1.55
C GLN A 40 -8.75 9.00 1.08
N LEU A 41 -7.72 8.31 1.59
CA LEU A 41 -6.33 8.53 1.15
C LEU A 41 -6.14 8.19 -0.34
N LEU A 42 -6.77 7.11 -0.82
CA LEU A 42 -6.70 6.74 -2.23
C LEU A 42 -7.40 7.76 -3.14
N ILE A 43 -8.58 8.25 -2.74
CA ILE A 43 -9.30 9.29 -3.50
C ILE A 43 -8.47 10.58 -3.64
N LEU A 44 -7.68 10.94 -2.62
CA LEU A 44 -6.79 12.11 -2.71
C LEU A 44 -5.73 11.97 -3.81
N LEU A 45 -5.41 10.73 -4.21
CA LEU A 45 -4.40 10.40 -5.22
C LEU A 45 -5.00 10.04 -6.59
N ASP A 46 -6.32 10.21 -6.78
CA ASP A 46 -7.00 9.84 -8.04
C ASP A 46 -6.41 10.59 -9.24
N LYS A 47 -5.98 11.85 -9.06
CA LYS A 47 -5.40 12.64 -10.16
C LYS A 47 -4.06 12.06 -10.62
N GLU A 48 -3.19 11.72 -9.68
CA GLU A 48 -1.90 11.09 -9.93
C GLU A 48 -2.10 9.72 -10.56
N TYR A 49 -3.07 8.94 -10.09
CA TYR A 49 -3.44 7.65 -10.67
C TYR A 49 -3.82 7.77 -12.15
N GLU A 50 -4.69 8.73 -12.52
CA GLU A 50 -5.09 8.97 -13.91
C GLU A 50 -3.89 9.40 -14.79
N VAL A 51 -3.02 10.27 -14.28
CA VAL A 51 -1.83 10.72 -15.02
C VAL A 51 -0.86 9.56 -15.24
N ILE A 52 -0.57 8.78 -14.19
CA ILE A 52 0.35 7.64 -14.28
C ILE A 52 -0.21 6.60 -15.25
N ASN A 53 -1.51 6.32 -15.20
CA ASN A 53 -2.17 5.40 -16.12
C ASN A 53 -2.26 5.92 -17.56
N SER A 54 -2.03 7.21 -17.80
CA SER A 54 -1.95 7.72 -19.17
C SER A 54 -0.61 7.39 -19.85
N TYR A 55 0.44 7.11 -19.06
CA TYR A 55 1.76 6.80 -19.61
C TYR A 55 1.77 5.45 -20.31
N GLY A 56 2.49 5.37 -21.44
CA GLY A 56 2.59 4.17 -22.26
C GLY A 56 1.41 3.95 -23.22
N TYR A 57 0.29 4.68 -23.06
CA TYR A 57 -0.83 4.63 -24.00
C TYR A 57 -0.69 5.71 -25.08
N LYS A 58 -0.91 5.33 -26.34
CA LYS A 58 -1.02 6.31 -27.43
C LYS A 58 -2.32 7.11 -27.24
N ASN A 59 -2.21 8.43 -27.23
CA ASN A 59 -3.38 9.29 -27.27
C ASN A 59 -4.24 8.90 -28.49
N LYS A 60 -5.58 8.86 -28.34
CA LYS A 60 -6.52 8.49 -29.43
C LYS A 60 -6.30 9.29 -30.73
N LYS A 61 -5.66 10.47 -30.65
CA LYS A 61 -5.26 11.29 -31.80
C LYS A 61 -4.09 10.71 -32.62
N GLN A 62 -3.21 9.90 -32.02
CA GLN A 62 -2.04 9.29 -32.68
C GLN A 62 -2.38 7.99 -33.44
N LEU A 63 -3.60 7.46 -33.28
CA LEU A 63 -4.07 6.23 -33.95
C LEU A 63 -4.73 6.50 -35.31
N LYS A 64 -4.78 7.76 -35.78
CA LYS A 64 -5.37 8.16 -37.06
C LYS A 64 -4.32 8.63 -38.08
N ASN A 65 -3.20 7.92 -38.19
CA ASN A 65 -2.22 8.07 -39.27
C ASN A 65 -2.01 6.73 -39.96
#